data_AF-A0A6P2CZ38-F1
#
_entry.id   AF-A0A6P2CZ38-F1
#
_cell.length_a   1.000
_cell.length_b   1.000
_cell.length_c   1.000
_cell.angle_alpha   90.00
_cell.angle_beta   90.00
_cell.angle_gamma   90.00
#
_symmetry.space_group_name_H-M   'P 1'
#
loop_
_entity.id
_entity.type
_entity.pdbx_description
1 polymer ?
#
loop_
_entity_poly.entity_id
_entity_poly.type
_entity_poly.pdbx_seq_one_letter_code
_entity_poly.pdbx_strand_id
1 'polypeptide(L)'
;MIGSDDVVLLELQKWVGNRLPILDYIDIGDELAWGEWTIILYRHDCTKCQTELGRYQEGARTNADQRIAFVEIPPYGPRPPGSDSPDPLRRWGSLKNVKNWFVTTPAIVNVKDGVVKE
;
A
#
# COMPACT_ATOMS: atom_id res chain seq x y z
N MET A 1 10.48 -18.39 -26.31
CA MET A 1 10.77 -16.98 -25.92
C MET A 1 10.50 -16.89 -24.44
N ILE A 2 11.54 -16.87 -23.60
CA ILE A 2 11.38 -16.66 -22.16
C ILE A 2 11.32 -15.15 -22.00
N GLY A 3 10.12 -14.62 -21.79
CA GLY A 3 9.91 -13.20 -21.50
C GLY A 3 10.70 -12.84 -20.25
N SER A 4 11.52 -11.81 -20.34
CA SER A 4 12.22 -11.22 -19.21
C SER A 4 11.16 -10.55 -18.34
N ASP A 5 10.55 -11.34 -17.47
CA ASP A 5 9.68 -10.86 -16.42
C ASP A 5 10.54 -10.03 -15.45
N ASP A 6 10.55 -8.71 -15.62
CA ASP A 6 11.29 -7.79 -14.76
C ASP A 6 10.76 -7.86 -13.32
N VAL A 7 11.44 -8.66 -12.50
CA VAL A 7 11.19 -8.73 -11.05
C VAL A 7 11.74 -7.47 -10.40
N VAL A 8 10.88 -6.75 -9.67
CA VAL A 8 11.27 -5.56 -8.91
C VAL A 8 11.18 -5.85 -7.43
N LEU A 9 12.34 -5.87 -6.78
CA LEU A 9 12.48 -5.98 -5.33
C LEU A 9 12.18 -4.63 -4.66
N LEU A 10 11.20 -4.61 -3.75
CA LEU A 10 10.85 -3.42 -2.97
C LEU A 10 11.62 -3.42 -1.65
N GLU A 11 12.76 -2.72 -1.65
CA GLU A 11 13.61 -2.55 -0.47
C GLU A 11 13.19 -1.31 0.33
N LEU A 12 12.15 -1.43 1.15
CA LEU A 12 11.51 -0.30 1.84
C LEU A 12 12.49 0.60 2.61
N GLN A 13 13.52 0.00 3.22
CA GLN A 13 14.55 0.72 3.98
C GLN A 13 15.38 1.67 3.11
N LYS A 14 15.53 1.37 1.81
CA LYS A 14 16.24 2.23 0.86
C LYS A 14 15.40 3.42 0.41
N TRP A 15 14.11 3.45 0.73
CA TRP A 15 13.21 4.51 0.29
C TRP A 15 13.16 5.67 1.27
N VAL A 16 13.56 5.46 2.52
CA VAL A 16 13.57 6.50 3.58
C VAL A 16 14.26 7.76 3.07
N GLY A 17 13.61 8.91 3.26
CA GLY A 17 14.08 10.22 2.80
C GLY A 17 13.92 10.48 1.30
N ASN A 18 13.44 9.49 0.52
CA ASN A 18 13.21 9.61 -0.91
C ASN A 18 11.71 9.65 -1.23
N ARG A 19 11.38 10.21 -2.40
CA ARG A 19 10.03 10.09 -2.97
C ARG A 19 9.69 8.61 -3.12
N LEU A 20 8.49 8.20 -2.70
CA LEU A 20 8.03 6.81 -2.75
C LEU A 20 8.21 6.25 -4.17
N PRO A 21 9.14 5.30 -4.41
CA PRO A 21 9.50 4.90 -5.77
C PRO A 21 8.38 4.20 -6.56
N ILE A 22 7.38 3.68 -5.85
CA ILE A 22 6.23 3.01 -6.44
C ILE A 22 5.02 3.93 -6.63
N LEU A 23 5.11 5.22 -6.28
CA LEU A 23 3.96 6.13 -6.27
C LEU A 23 3.25 6.19 -7.62
N ASP A 24 4.00 6.33 -8.72
CA ASP A 24 3.45 6.40 -10.09
C ASP A 24 2.84 5.06 -10.57
N TYR A 25 3.09 3.97 -9.81
CA TYR A 25 2.55 2.64 -10.06
C TYR A 25 1.34 2.31 -9.20
N ILE A 26 0.97 3.17 -8.25
CA ILE A 26 -0.25 3.04 -7.45
C ILE A 26 -1.36 3.82 -8.15
N ASP A 27 -2.54 3.23 -8.32
CA ASP A 27 -3.71 3.89 -8.93
C ASP A 27 -4.17 5.16 -8.20
N ILE A 28 -4.08 5.17 -6.88
CA ILE A 28 -4.32 6.32 -5.99
C ILE A 28 -3.03 7.13 -5.71
N GLY A 29 -1.97 6.94 -6.49
CA GLY A 29 -0.65 7.54 -6.25
C GLY A 29 -0.68 9.06 -6.11
N ASP A 30 -1.51 9.75 -6.90
CA ASP A 30 -1.68 11.20 -6.83
C ASP A 30 -2.24 11.67 -5.48
N GLU A 31 -3.09 10.87 -4.83
CA GLU A 31 -3.63 11.19 -3.50
C GLU A 31 -2.57 11.00 -2.40
N LEU A 32 -1.75 9.94 -2.53
CA LEU A 32 -0.69 9.61 -1.58
C LEU A 32 0.52 10.55 -1.69
N ALA A 33 0.61 11.33 -2.76
CA ALA A 33 1.63 12.35 -2.94
C ALA A 33 1.46 13.55 -2.00
N TRP A 34 0.32 13.69 -1.31
CA TRP A 34 0.01 14.85 -0.48
C TRP A 34 -0.44 14.48 0.92
N GLY A 35 0.06 15.21 1.92
CA GLY A 35 -0.27 14.97 3.32
C GLY A 35 0.44 13.75 3.88
N GLU A 36 0.00 13.31 5.06
CA GLU A 36 0.62 12.21 5.78
C GLU A 36 -0.23 10.95 5.68
N TRP A 37 0.38 9.85 5.25
CA TRP A 37 -0.28 8.57 5.04
C TRP A 37 0.54 7.43 5.63
N THR A 38 -0.16 6.48 6.26
CA THR A 38 0.37 5.13 6.50
C THR A 38 -0.10 4.24 5.36
N ILE A 39 0.82 3.80 4.51
CA ILE A 39 0.54 2.90 3.39
C ILE A 39 0.79 1.46 3.85
N ILE A 40 -0.18 0.60 3.65
CA ILE A 40 -0.11 -0.84 3.94
C ILE A 40 -0.16 -1.58 2.61
N LEU A 41 1.00 -2.10 2.22
CA LEU A 41 1.17 -2.99 1.08
C LEU A 41 0.77 -4.40 1.50
N TYR A 42 -0.25 -4.95 0.83
CA TYR A 42 -0.80 -6.27 1.17
C TYR A 42 -1.00 -7.14 -0.07
N ARG A 43 -1.10 -8.46 0.14
CA ARG A 43 -1.61 -9.43 -0.85
C ARG A 43 -2.84 -10.10 -0.27
N HIS A 44 -3.81 -10.44 -1.13
CA HIS A 44 -5.04 -11.09 -0.67
C HIS A 44 -4.81 -12.52 -0.13
N ASP A 45 -3.78 -13.21 -0.63
CA ASP A 45 -3.40 -14.59 -0.28
C ASP A 45 -2.50 -14.69 0.97
N CYS A 46 -2.21 -13.54 1.59
CA CYS A 46 -1.36 -13.45 2.77
C CYS A 46 -2.21 -13.46 4.05
N THR A 47 -2.19 -14.58 4.79
CA THR A 47 -2.96 -14.74 6.05
C THR A 47 -2.62 -13.66 7.08
N LYS A 48 -1.33 -13.34 7.25
CA LYS A 48 -0.88 -12.28 8.17
C LYS A 48 -1.43 -10.91 7.75
N CYS A 49 -1.54 -10.65 6.45
CA CYS A 49 -2.08 -9.42 5.93
C CYS A 49 -3.55 -9.27 6.30
N GLN A 50 -4.35 -10.34 6.16
CA GLN A 50 -5.76 -10.29 6.54
C GLN A 50 -5.96 -9.95 8.03
N THR A 51 -5.12 -10.49 8.91
CA THR A 51 -5.15 -10.15 10.34
C THR A 51 -4.77 -8.69 10.60
N GLU A 52 -3.69 -8.20 9.98
CA GLU A 52 -3.25 -6.81 10.18
C GLU A 52 -4.21 -5.78 9.57
N LEU A 53 -4.80 -6.07 8.40
CA LEU A 53 -5.79 -5.20 7.77
C LEU A 53 -6.97 -4.92 8.70
N GLY A 54 -7.50 -5.97 9.34
CA GLY A 54 -8.57 -5.82 10.35
C GLY A 54 -8.15 -4.89 11.49
N ARG A 55 -6.93 -5.08 12.03
CA ARG A 55 -6.40 -4.24 13.11
C ARG A 55 -6.27 -2.77 12.71
N TYR A 56 -5.83 -2.47 11.49
CA TYR A 56 -5.72 -1.09 11.01
C TYR A 56 -7.09 -0.48 10.69
N GLN A 57 -8.03 -1.26 10.15
CA GLN A 57 -9.40 -0.81 9.92
C GLN A 57 -10.08 -0.42 11.24
N GLU A 58 -9.89 -1.22 12.30
CA GLU A 58 -10.38 -0.97 13.65
C GLU A 58 -9.63 0.18 14.34
N GLY A 59 -8.30 0.18 14.32
CA GLY A 59 -7.44 1.17 14.98
C GLY A 59 -7.57 2.59 14.41
N ALA A 60 -7.84 2.73 13.11
CA ALA A 60 -8.17 4.03 12.52
C ALA A 60 -9.55 4.56 12.97
N ARG A 61 -10.37 3.78 13.69
CA ARG A 61 -11.58 4.32 14.34
C ARG A 61 -11.24 5.02 15.66
N THR A 62 -10.15 4.63 16.30
CA THR A 62 -9.68 5.19 17.57
C THR A 62 -8.77 6.40 17.39
N ASN A 63 -8.03 6.48 16.28
CA ASN A 63 -7.24 7.66 15.92
C ASN A 63 -7.82 8.34 14.68
N ALA A 64 -8.77 9.26 14.90
CA ALA A 64 -9.60 9.87 13.88
C ALA A 64 -8.84 10.79 12.89
N ASP A 65 -7.55 11.08 13.12
CA ASP A 65 -6.76 11.93 12.22
C ASP A 65 -5.78 11.12 11.35
N GLN A 66 -5.64 9.81 11.60
CA GLN A 66 -4.69 8.98 10.86
C GLN A 66 -5.25 8.58 9.50
N ARG A 67 -4.59 9.04 8.43
CA ARG A 67 -4.90 8.59 7.06
C ARG A 67 -4.17 7.30 6.73
N ILE A 68 -4.92 6.32 6.24
CA ILE A 68 -4.40 4.99 5.91
C ILE A 68 -4.76 4.66 4.47
N ALA A 69 -3.75 4.19 3.74
CA ALA A 69 -3.92 3.66 2.39
C ALA A 69 -3.65 2.17 2.39
N PHE A 70 -4.60 1.38 1.90
CA PHE A 70 -4.47 -0.05 1.69
C PHE A 70 -4.18 -0.28 0.22
N VAL A 71 -2.98 -0.75 -0.10
CA VAL A 71 -2.52 -0.93 -1.48
C VAL A 71 -2.27 -2.40 -1.74
N GLU A 72 -3.06 -2.98 -2.63
CA GLU A 72 -2.94 -4.39 -3.01
C GLU A 72 -1.83 -4.61 -4.03
N ILE A 73 -1.01 -5.64 -3.81
CA ILE A 73 0.04 -6.07 -4.73
C ILE A 73 -0.46 -7.28 -5.53
N PRO A 74 -0.32 -7.29 -6.88
CA PRO A 74 -0.66 -8.42 -7.72
C PRO A 74 -0.07 -9.76 -7.23
N PRO A 75 -0.79 -10.89 -7.40
CA PRO A 75 -2.12 -11.01 -7.99
C PRO A 75 -3.20 -10.37 -7.11
N TYR A 76 -4.31 -9.92 -7.72
CA TYR A 76 -5.43 -9.31 -7.00
C TYR A 76 -6.46 -10.36 -6.59
N GLY A 77 -7.09 -10.15 -5.44
CA GLY A 77 -8.14 -11.00 -4.91
C GLY A 77 -9.51 -10.32 -4.82
N PRO A 78 -10.45 -10.96 -4.13
CA PRO A 78 -11.73 -10.34 -3.79
C PRO A 78 -11.51 -9.08 -2.95
N ARG A 79 -12.29 -8.04 -3.26
CA ARG A 79 -12.20 -6.75 -2.56
C ARG A 79 -12.49 -6.93 -1.06
N PRO A 80 -11.67 -6.38 -0.16
CA PRO A 80 -11.91 -6.51 1.28
C PRO A 80 -13.22 -5.84 1.73
N PRO A 81 -13.92 -6.39 2.73
CA PRO A 81 -15.11 -5.74 3.30
C PRO A 81 -14.81 -4.31 3.78
N GLY A 82 -15.72 -3.38 3.47
CA GLY A 82 -15.60 -1.97 3.85
C GLY A 82 -14.70 -1.13 2.93
N SER A 83 -14.13 -1.72 1.88
CA SER A 83 -13.30 -1.00 0.91
C SER A 83 -14.06 -0.04 -0.01
N ASP A 84 -15.39 -0.15 -0.08
CA ASP A 84 -16.28 0.79 -0.77
C ASP A 84 -16.82 1.88 0.16
N SER A 85 -16.45 1.87 1.44
CA SER A 85 -16.90 2.90 2.38
C SER A 85 -16.32 4.26 1.99
N PRO A 86 -17.12 5.34 1.92
CA PRO A 86 -16.69 6.67 1.48
C PRO A 86 -15.88 7.44 2.55
N ASP A 87 -15.00 6.74 3.25
CA ASP A 87 -14.23 7.30 4.34
C ASP A 87 -13.07 8.16 3.80
N PRO A 88 -13.03 9.48 4.08
CA PRO A 88 -11.99 10.37 3.54
C PRO A 88 -10.58 10.06 4.06
N LEU A 89 -10.46 9.36 5.18
CA LEU A 89 -9.18 9.01 5.80
C LEU A 89 -8.66 7.64 5.34
N ARG A 90 -9.50 6.86 4.66
CA ARG A 90 -9.14 5.52 4.19
C ARG A 90 -9.15 5.52 2.67
N ARG A 91 -8.07 5.04 2.08
CA ARG A 91 -7.99 4.81 0.64
C ARG A 91 -7.67 3.37 0.35
N TRP A 92 -8.27 2.88 -0.71
CA TRP A 92 -8.05 1.53 -1.23
C TRP A 92 -7.54 1.70 -2.64
N GLY A 93 -6.42 1.06 -2.92
CA GLY A 93 -5.77 1.14 -4.21
C GLY A 93 -5.05 -0.15 -4.53
N SER A 94 -4.42 -0.16 -5.69
CA SER A 94 -3.72 -1.30 -6.23
C SER A 94 -2.43 -0.86 -6.91
N LEU A 95 -1.40 -1.68 -6.76
CA LEU A 95 -0.17 -1.56 -7.51
C LEU A 95 -0.39 -2.15 -8.90
N LYS A 96 -0.10 -1.39 -9.96
CA LYS A 96 -0.32 -1.81 -11.35
C LYS A 96 0.37 -3.14 -11.66
N ASN A 97 -0.34 -4.06 -12.33
CA ASN A 97 0.19 -5.35 -12.76
C ASN A 97 1.06 -5.23 -14.03
N VAL A 98 2.12 -4.44 -13.95
CA VAL A 98 3.07 -4.17 -15.05
C VAL A 98 4.48 -4.70 -14.77
N LYS A 99 4.73 -5.17 -13.55
CA LYS A 99 5.99 -5.73 -13.09
C LYS A 99 5.73 -6.85 -12.08
N ASN A 100 6.71 -7.72 -11.89
CA ASN A 100 6.67 -8.73 -10.84
C ASN A 100 7.21 -8.13 -9.54
N TRP A 101 6.31 -7.58 -8.73
CA TRP A 101 6.64 -6.92 -7.47
C TRP A 101 7.00 -7.94 -6.39
N PHE A 102 8.22 -7.85 -5.85
CA PHE A 102 8.70 -8.71 -4.78
C PHE A 102 8.89 -7.91 -3.49
N VAL A 103 8.11 -8.25 -2.46
CA VAL A 103 8.17 -7.63 -1.14
C VAL A 103 7.61 -8.59 -0.10
N THR A 104 8.15 -8.55 1.12
CA THR A 104 7.59 -9.27 2.25
C THR A 104 6.33 -8.56 2.74
N THR A 105 5.18 -9.23 2.67
CA THR A 105 3.89 -8.67 3.10
C THR A 105 3.44 -9.17 4.47
N PRO A 106 2.69 -8.36 5.26
CA PRO A 106 2.37 -6.96 4.96
C PRO A 106 3.60 -6.06 5.12
N ALA A 107 3.69 -5.06 4.25
CA ALA A 107 4.73 -4.04 4.29
C ALA A 107 4.10 -2.70 4.63
N ILE A 108 4.68 -1.99 5.60
CA ILE A 108 4.14 -0.71 6.08
C ILE A 108 5.13 0.39 5.71
N VAL A 109 4.63 1.45 5.09
CA VAL A 109 5.42 2.60 4.67
C VAL A 109 4.70 3.86 5.12
N ASN A 110 5.36 4.67 5.95
CA ASN A 110 4.86 5.98 6.30
C ASN A 110 5.38 6.99 5.30
N VAL A 111 4.49 7.80 4.73
CA VAL A 111 4.85 8.86 3.80
C VAL A 111 4.30 10.19 4.27
N LYS A 112 5.04 11.26 3.98
CA LYS A 112 4.56 12.63 4.09
C LYS A 112 4.94 13.38 2.83
N ASP A 113 3.93 13.95 2.19
CA ASP A 113 4.07 14.71 0.95
C ASP A 113 4.83 13.88 -0.13
N GLY A 114 4.46 12.60 -0.23
CA GLY A 114 5.06 11.64 -1.16
C GLY A 114 6.46 11.13 -0.80
N VAL A 115 7.04 11.57 0.32
CA VAL A 115 8.38 11.17 0.79
C VAL A 115 8.27 10.15 1.92
N VAL A 116 9.07 9.07 1.86
CA VAL A 116 9.08 8.02 2.89
C VAL A 116 9.78 8.50 4.18
N LYS A 117 9.16 8.25 5.32
CA LYS A 117 9.68 8.55 6.66
C LYS A 117 10.39 7.35 7.30
N GLU A 118 11.25 7.63 8.28
CA GLU A 118 11.78 6.62 9.23
C GLU A 118 10.68 6.07 10.15
#